data_AF-A0A835X270-F1
#
_entry.id   AF-A0A835X270-F1
#
_cell.length_a   1.000
_cell.length_b   1.000
_cell.length_c   1.000
_cell.angle_alpha   90.00
_cell.angle_beta   90.00
_cell.angle_gamma   90.00
#
_symmetry.space_group_name_H-M   'P 1'
#
loop_
_entity.id
_entity.type
_entity.pdbx_description
1 polymer ?
#
loop_
_entity_poly.entity_id
_entity_poly.type
_entity_poly.pdbx_seq_one_letter_code
_entity_poly.pdbx_strand_id
1 'polypeptide(L)'
;MSYAKNIAMQFEFVQKMWANSPNFPKSDGGTVHGHDPVIGQHQGAGFVNLKQNDGSFKRIPESGGFAQWVTTTAGEYFFSPSISALKNV
;
A
#
# COMPACT_ATOMS: atom_id res chain seq x y z
N MET A 1 -3.54 2.18 13.36
CA MET A 1 -2.53 3.09 13.96
C MET A 1 -1.15 2.54 13.64
N SER A 2 -0.17 3.37 13.25
CA SER A 2 1.22 2.95 13.05
C SER A 2 2.17 3.92 13.75
N TYR A 3 3.33 3.41 14.20
CA TYR A 3 4.39 4.24 14.77
C TYR A 3 5.59 4.25 13.83
N ALA A 4 6.14 5.44 13.62
CA ALA A 4 7.27 5.64 12.74
C ALA A 4 8.21 6.67 13.35
N LYS A 5 9.52 6.41 13.26
CA LYS A 5 10.55 7.44 13.49
C LYS A 5 10.62 8.40 12.31
N ASN A 6 10.33 7.92 11.11
CA ASN A 6 10.32 8.72 9.88
C ASN A 6 9.11 8.31 9.04
N ILE A 7 8.05 9.12 9.07
CA ILE A 7 6.79 8.85 8.36
C ILE A 7 6.99 8.70 6.84
N ALA A 8 7.89 9.48 6.26
CA ALA A 8 8.18 9.46 4.83
C ALA A 8 8.82 8.15 4.38
N MET A 9 9.64 7.52 5.25
CA MET A 9 10.34 6.27 4.97
C MET A 9 9.61 5.03 5.52
N GLN A 10 8.45 5.20 6.15
CA GLN A 10 7.69 4.11 6.76
C GLN A 10 6.25 4.09 6.25
N PHE A 11 5.31 4.75 6.93
CA PHE A 11 3.90 4.72 6.53
C PHE A 11 3.70 5.20 5.09
N GLU A 12 4.23 6.37 4.75
CA GLU A 12 4.05 6.92 3.40
C GLU A 12 4.78 6.08 2.35
N PHE A 13 5.94 5.55 2.69
CA PHE A 13 6.72 4.72 1.78
C PHE A 13 5.99 3.42 1.44
N VAL A 14 5.52 2.69 2.45
CA VAL A 14 4.78 1.43 2.24
C VAL A 14 3.52 1.69 1.44
N GLN A 15 2.76 2.75 1.76
CA GLN A 15 1.54 3.07 1.02
C GLN A 15 1.85 3.46 -0.44
N LYS A 16 2.75 4.43 -0.66
CA LYS A 16 3.00 5.02 -2.00
C LYS A 16 3.86 4.12 -2.89
N MET A 17 4.95 3.60 -2.33
CA MET A 17 5.99 2.91 -3.10
C MET A 17 5.73 1.40 -3.24
N TRP A 18 4.94 0.82 -2.32
CA TRP A 18 4.60 -0.61 -2.37
C TRP A 18 3.13 -0.82 -2.73
N ALA A 19 2.19 -0.48 -1.84
CA ALA A 19 0.78 -0.82 -2.03
C ALA A 19 0.15 -0.15 -3.26
N ASN A 20 0.45 1.13 -3.50
CA ASN A 20 -0.06 1.88 -4.65
C ASN A 20 0.77 1.68 -5.92
N SER A 21 1.89 0.96 -5.86
CA SER A 21 2.81 0.83 -6.98
C SER A 21 2.58 -0.49 -7.70
N PRO A 22 2.07 -0.49 -8.95
CA PRO A 22 1.83 -1.74 -9.68
C PRO A 22 3.11 -2.50 -10.02
N ASN A 23 4.26 -1.81 -9.96
CA ASN A 23 5.59 -2.32 -10.29
C ASN A 23 6.34 -2.88 -9.07
N PHE A 24 5.67 -2.96 -7.91
CA PHE A 24 6.27 -3.49 -6.69
C PHE A 24 5.69 -4.88 -6.35
N PRO A 25 6.52 -5.82 -5.84
CA PRO A 25 7.98 -5.77 -5.82
C PRO A 25 8.57 -5.73 -7.24
N LYS A 26 9.80 -5.22 -7.38
CA LYS A 26 10.49 -5.33 -8.67
C LYS A 26 10.74 -6.81 -8.95
N SER A 27 10.31 -7.28 -10.11
CA SER A 27 10.58 -8.64 -10.58
C SER A 27 11.59 -8.62 -11.71
N ASP A 28 12.46 -9.64 -11.73
CA ASP A 28 13.35 -9.88 -12.86
C ASP A 28 12.48 -10.31 -14.06
N GLY A 29 12.67 -9.66 -15.21
CA GLY A 29 11.90 -9.93 -16.43
C GLY A 29 10.69 -9.01 -16.67
N GLY A 30 10.52 -7.94 -15.90
CA GLY A 30 9.56 -6.88 -16.21
C GLY A 30 8.09 -7.23 -15.91
N THR A 31 7.84 -8.27 -15.10
CA THR A 31 6.49 -8.63 -14.68
C THR A 31 5.97 -7.60 -13.67
N VAL A 32 4.83 -7.00 -13.98
CA VAL A 32 4.09 -6.11 -13.08
C VAL A 32 3.18 -6.94 -12.18
N HIS A 33 3.13 -6.68 -10.88
CA HIS A 33 2.26 -7.42 -9.95
C HIS A 33 0.87 -6.77 -9.79
N GLY A 34 0.75 -5.49 -10.15
CA GLY A 34 -0.46 -4.72 -9.88
C GLY A 34 -0.46 -4.16 -8.46
N HIS A 35 -1.55 -3.51 -8.11
CA HIS A 35 -1.70 -2.82 -6.82
C HIS A 35 -1.96 -3.82 -5.69
N ASP A 36 -1.75 -3.41 -4.45
CA ASP A 36 -2.24 -4.18 -3.32
C ASP A 36 -3.78 -4.27 -3.37
N PRO A 37 -4.39 -5.47 -3.36
CA PRO A 37 -5.83 -5.64 -3.55
C PRO A 37 -6.68 -5.14 -2.37
N VAL A 38 -6.08 -4.83 -1.22
CA VAL A 38 -6.80 -4.47 0.00
C VAL A 38 -6.64 -2.99 0.28
N ILE A 39 -5.41 -2.49 0.33
CA ILE A 39 -5.11 -1.10 0.73
C ILE A 39 -4.52 -0.25 -0.39
N GLY A 40 -4.27 -0.84 -1.56
CA GLY A 40 -3.78 -0.11 -2.73
C GLY A 40 -4.80 0.94 -3.19
N GLN A 41 -4.31 2.14 -3.43
CA GLN A 41 -5.09 3.26 -3.96
C GLN A 41 -4.47 3.75 -5.25
N HIS A 42 -5.30 4.03 -6.25
CA HIS A 42 -4.85 4.52 -7.55
C HIS A 42 -5.88 5.49 -8.15
N GLN A 43 -5.43 6.32 -9.09
CA GLN A 43 -6.32 7.12 -9.93
C GLN A 43 -6.53 6.37 -11.25
N GLY A 44 -7.77 6.01 -11.57
CA GLY A 44 -8.10 5.24 -12.77
C GLY A 44 -8.30 3.75 -12.49
N ALA A 45 -8.17 2.90 -13.51
CA ALA A 45 -8.46 1.47 -13.41
C ALA A 45 -7.33 0.68 -12.72
N GLY A 46 -7.68 -0.04 -11.66
CA GLY A 46 -6.78 -0.94 -10.95
C GLY A 46 -6.71 -2.34 -11.58
N PHE A 47 -5.67 -3.07 -11.19
CA PHE A 47 -5.55 -4.49 -11.47
C PHE A 47 -4.60 -5.15 -10.47
N VAL A 48 -4.74 -6.47 -10.37
CA VAL A 48 -3.80 -7.37 -9.70
C VAL A 48 -3.40 -8.52 -10.63
N ASN A 49 -2.16 -8.98 -10.54
CA ASN A 49 -1.67 -10.15 -11.25
C ASN A 49 -1.44 -11.28 -10.25
N LEU A 50 -2.34 -12.28 -10.24
CA LEU A 50 -2.24 -13.43 -9.33
C LEU A 50 -1.43 -14.56 -9.97
N LYS A 51 -0.40 -15.00 -9.26
CA LYS A 51 0.36 -16.20 -9.63
C LYS A 51 -0.54 -17.44 -9.52
N GLN A 52 -0.61 -18.21 -10.59
CA GLN A 52 -1.36 -19.46 -10.68
C GLN A 52 -0.48 -20.65 -10.26
N ASN A 53 -1.10 -21.80 -10.03
CA ASN A 53 -0.40 -23.03 -9.64
C ASN A 53 0.61 -23.51 -10.69
N ASP A 54 0.38 -23.21 -11.97
CA ASP A 54 1.29 -23.53 -13.09
C ASP A 54 2.45 -22.53 -13.24
N GLY A 55 2.53 -21.53 -12.36
CA GLY A 55 3.54 -20.48 -12.38
C GLY A 55 3.23 -19.30 -13.31
N SER A 56 2.16 -19.35 -14.09
CA SER A 56 1.69 -18.22 -14.91
C SER A 56 1.07 -17.11 -14.05
N PHE A 57 0.92 -15.92 -14.61
CA PHE A 57 0.20 -14.82 -13.97
C PHE A 57 -1.11 -14.55 -14.68
N LYS A 58 -2.20 -14.49 -13.91
CA LYS A 58 -3.52 -14.07 -14.40
C LYS A 58 -3.77 -12.62 -13.96
N ARG A 59 -3.98 -11.73 -14.93
CA ARG A 59 -4.42 -10.36 -14.67
C ARG A 59 -5.91 -10.35 -14.34
N ILE A 60 -6.26 -9.72 -13.23
CA ILE A 60 -7.63 -9.50 -12.79
C ILE A 60 -7.86 -7.99 -12.68
N PRO A 61 -8.76 -7.41 -13.50
CA PRO A 61 -9.14 -6.00 -13.36
C PRO A 61 -10.03 -5.82 -12.12
N GLU A 62 -10.20 -4.59 -11.65
CA GLU A 62 -11.09 -4.28 -10.51
C GLU A 62 -12.51 -4.84 -10.68
N SER A 63 -13.08 -4.74 -11.89
CA SER A 63 -14.41 -5.30 -12.22
C SER A 63 -14.48 -6.83 -12.09
N GLY A 64 -13.34 -7.51 -12.03
CA GLY A 64 -13.21 -8.95 -11.83
C GLY A 64 -13.22 -9.39 -10.37
N GLY A 65 -13.53 -8.49 -9.43
CA GLY A 65 -13.71 -8.82 -8.01
C GLY A 65 -12.61 -8.33 -7.08
N PHE A 66 -11.71 -7.44 -7.53
CA PHE A 66 -10.73 -6.74 -6.70
C PHE A 66 -10.91 -5.22 -6.83
N ALA A 67 -12.15 -4.77 -6.69
CA ALA A 67 -12.45 -3.34 -6.62
C ALA A 67 -11.88 -2.73 -5.34
N GLN A 68 -11.77 -1.40 -5.29
CA GLN A 68 -11.37 -0.70 -4.09
C GLN A 68 -12.38 -0.88 -2.95
N TRP A 69 -12.06 -1.74 -1.98
CA TRP A 69 -12.92 -2.02 -0.80
C TRP A 69 -12.68 -1.10 0.38
N VAL A 70 -11.50 -0.46 0.43
CA VAL A 70 -11.12 0.45 1.50
C VAL A 70 -11.15 1.89 0.99
N THR A 71 -12.00 2.71 1.60
CA THR A 71 -12.06 4.15 1.35
C THR A 71 -11.50 4.90 2.55
N THR A 72 -10.42 5.65 2.35
CA THR A 72 -9.86 6.52 3.39
C THR A 72 -10.76 7.74 3.54
N THR A 73 -11.34 7.93 4.73
CA THR A 73 -12.25 9.06 5.01
C THR A 73 -11.54 10.24 5.67
N ALA A 74 -10.51 9.99 6.47
CA ALA A 74 -9.70 11.01 7.14
C ALA A 74 -8.40 10.38 7.68
N GLY A 75 -7.49 11.23 8.14
CA GLY A 75 -6.27 10.83 8.84
C GLY A 75 -5.48 12.05 9.30
N GLU A 76 -4.56 11.85 10.26
CA GLU A 76 -3.65 12.89 10.74
C GLU A 76 -2.34 12.25 11.24
N TYR A 77 -1.26 13.03 11.22
CA TYR A 77 0.03 12.67 11.79
C TYR A 77 0.22 13.29 13.17
N PHE A 78 0.59 12.45 14.13
CA PHE A 78 0.85 12.86 15.50
C PHE A 78 2.27 12.52 15.92
N PHE A 79 2.82 13.35 16.81
CA PHE A 79 4.00 13.01 17.58
C PHE A 79 3.56 12.51 18.96
N SER A 80 4.02 11.32 19.34
CA SER A 80 3.85 10.81 20.70
C SER A 80 5.10 11.13 21.51
N PRO A 81 5.10 12.22 22.31
CA PRO A 81 6.27 12.60 23.10
C PRO A 81 6.55 11.58 24.21
N SER A 82 7.76 11.62 24.77
CA SER A 82 8.04 10.84 25.97
C SER A 82 7.19 11.29 27.15
N ILE A 83 6.95 10.40 28.10
CA ILE A 83 6.22 10.73 29.33
C ILE A 83 6.91 11.89 30.08
N SER A 84 8.25 11.92 30.10
CA SER A 84 9.00 13.00 30.73
C SER A 84 8.77 14.35 30.05
N ALA A 85 8.65 14.37 28.72
CA ALA A 85 8.34 15.60 27.98
C ALA A 85 6.92 16.11 28.31
N LEU A 86 5.95 15.23 28.57
CA LEU A 86 4.60 15.62 28.99
C LEU A 86 4.55 16.16 30.43
N LYS A 87 5.41 15.67 31.31
CA LYS A 87 5.44 16.10 32.74
C LYS A 87 6.14 17.44 32.95
N ASN A 88 7.03 17.81 32.03
CA ASN A 88 7.91 18.97 32.16
C ASN A 88 7.55 20.07 31.12
N VAL A 89 6.26 20.16 30.76
CA VAL A 89 5.73 21.25 29.91
C VAL A 89 5.45 22.48 30.76
#